data_AF-A0A1F2RTM3-F1
#
_entry.id   AF-A0A1F2RTM3-F1
#
_cell.length_a   1.000
_cell.length_b   1.000
_cell.length_c   1.000
_cell.angle_alpha   90.00
_cell.angle_beta   90.00
_cell.angle_gamma   90.00
#
_symmetry.space_group_name_H-M   'P 1'
#
loop_
_entity.id
_entity.type
_entity.pdbx_description
1 polymer ?
#
loop_
_entity_poly.entity_id
_entity_poly.type
_entity_poly.pdbx_seq_one_letter_code
_entity_poly.pdbx_strand_id
1 'polypeptide(L)'
;MKISIPLQDIMIAPGKRFDPAAHTEKDAITRITKLYGVIAEVMDIAVDGKMAHIEFRDATPEKHTQAIEKLHKGAEKAQKGQLAKALNLFKEVLAVIPENLDARRNMAKAYLELNNIEKAKKIFHEVLQLNPTDHGAAISLGNIYARNENNLDVAAFYYDLCLQHHPDDAMLACNYAALMLQKGEFQKAEVLFKQAIKGGNMPNAYYGLALLYRMADKLDANKSVLETMFVRIPQQTLAKEYAGIYAEAKNLYSELSKEKKH
;
A
#
# COMPACT_ATOMS: atom_id res chain seq x y z
N MET A 1 -6.52 -1.93 -29.60
CA MET A 1 -7.83 -2.09 -28.94
C MET A 1 -8.61 -0.80 -29.13
N LYS A 2 -9.91 -0.87 -29.46
CA LYS A 2 -10.79 0.31 -29.58
C LYS A 2 -11.99 0.13 -28.65
N ILE A 3 -12.31 1.17 -27.87
CA ILE A 3 -13.49 1.24 -27.02
C ILE A 3 -14.36 2.38 -27.53
N SER A 4 -15.67 2.17 -27.62
CA SER A 4 -16.63 3.23 -27.96
C SER A 4 -17.62 3.38 -26.82
N ILE A 5 -17.78 4.60 -26.30
CA ILE A 5 -18.60 4.90 -25.13
C ILE A 5 -19.60 5.99 -25.51
N PRO A 6 -20.92 5.80 -25.29
CA PRO A 6 -21.88 6.89 -25.42
C PRO A 6 -21.54 8.02 -24.45
N LEU A 7 -21.54 9.26 -24.93
CA LEU A 7 -21.21 10.42 -24.11
C LEU A 7 -22.08 10.47 -22.85
N GLN A 8 -23.38 10.18 -22.97
CA GLN A 8 -24.34 10.12 -21.86
C GLN A 8 -24.03 9.09 -20.77
N ASP A 9 -23.13 8.13 -21.02
CA ASP A 9 -22.74 7.14 -20.01
C ASP A 9 -21.53 7.62 -19.18
N ILE A 10 -20.81 8.64 -19.66
CA ILE A 10 -19.67 9.23 -18.96
C ILE A 10 -20.17 9.94 -17.71
N MET A 11 -19.71 9.49 -16.54
CA MET A 11 -20.09 10.09 -15.26
C MET A 11 -19.23 11.35 -14.98
N ILE A 12 -19.88 12.50 -14.78
CA ILE A 12 -19.19 13.77 -14.47
C ILE A 12 -19.16 14.07 -12.97
N ALA A 13 -20.16 13.64 -12.23
CA ALA A 13 -20.25 13.70 -10.77
C ALA A 13 -21.17 12.57 -10.27
N PRO A 14 -21.20 12.26 -8.96
CA PRO A 14 -22.14 11.27 -8.41
C PRO A 14 -23.58 11.57 -8.86
N GLY A 15 -24.22 10.60 -9.53
CA GLY A 15 -25.57 10.74 -10.07
C GLY A 15 -25.73 11.65 -11.29
N LYS A 16 -24.64 12.28 -11.78
CA LYS A 16 -24.66 13.16 -12.96
C LYS A 16 -23.86 12.56 -14.10
N ARG A 17 -24.52 12.50 -15.25
CA ARG A 17 -23.94 12.06 -16.51
C ARG A 17 -23.57 13.25 -17.39
N PHE A 18 -22.65 13.02 -18.31
CA PHE A 18 -22.26 13.99 -19.31
C PHE A 18 -23.43 14.24 -20.26
N ASP A 19 -23.80 15.50 -20.43
CA ASP A 19 -24.86 15.92 -21.35
C ASP A 19 -24.22 16.56 -22.60
N PRO A 20 -24.34 15.93 -23.79
CA PRO A 20 -23.82 16.47 -25.05
C PRO A 20 -24.42 17.83 -25.46
N ALA A 21 -25.58 18.21 -24.91
CA ALA A 21 -26.17 19.53 -25.16
C ALA A 21 -25.58 20.62 -24.27
N ALA A 22 -25.01 20.26 -23.12
CA ALA A 22 -24.49 21.19 -22.12
C ALA A 22 -22.95 21.26 -22.06
N HIS A 23 -22.25 20.36 -22.77
CA HIS A 23 -20.80 20.23 -22.72
C HIS A 23 -20.22 20.04 -24.13
N THR A 24 -18.97 20.47 -24.31
CA THR A 24 -18.27 20.37 -25.59
C THR A 24 -17.56 19.03 -25.74
N GLU A 25 -17.19 18.66 -26.97
CA GLU A 25 -16.32 17.51 -27.25
C GLU A 25 -15.01 17.57 -26.46
N LYS A 26 -14.44 18.77 -26.31
CA LYS A 26 -13.22 19.00 -25.53
C LYS A 26 -13.41 18.67 -24.04
N ASP A 27 -14.60 18.92 -23.50
CA ASP A 27 -14.92 18.56 -22.10
C ASP A 27 -15.01 17.05 -21.94
N ALA A 28 -15.58 16.34 -22.91
CA ALA A 28 -15.61 14.87 -22.93
C ALA A 28 -14.19 14.30 -22.98
N ILE A 29 -13.35 14.79 -23.89
CA ILE A 29 -11.94 14.36 -24.00
C ILE A 29 -11.21 14.61 -22.69
N THR A 30 -11.30 15.82 -22.14
CA THR A 30 -10.65 16.17 -20.86
C THR A 30 -11.11 15.26 -19.72
N ARG A 31 -12.40 14.90 -19.69
CA ARG A 31 -12.96 14.00 -18.68
C ARG A 31 -12.42 12.58 -18.83
N ILE A 32 -12.39 12.05 -20.05
CA ILE A 32 -11.85 10.73 -20.36
C ILE A 32 -10.35 10.70 -20.03
N THR A 33 -9.58 11.69 -20.48
CA THR A 33 -8.16 11.85 -20.13
C THR A 33 -7.95 11.84 -18.62
N LYS A 34 -8.78 12.57 -17.86
CA LYS A 34 -8.69 12.59 -16.40
C LYS A 34 -9.03 11.25 -15.76
N LEU A 35 -10.02 10.52 -16.28
CA LEU A 35 -10.44 9.20 -15.80
C LEU A 35 -9.34 8.17 -15.97
N TYR A 36 -8.72 8.15 -17.16
CA TYR A 36 -7.63 7.24 -17.46
C TYR A 36 -6.29 7.71 -16.87
N GLY A 37 -6.18 8.94 -16.38
CA GLY A 37 -5.06 9.39 -15.57
C GLY A 37 -3.71 9.32 -16.31
N VAL A 38 -2.75 8.59 -15.75
CA VAL A 38 -1.36 8.51 -16.27
C VAL A 38 -1.30 7.96 -17.70
N ILE A 39 -2.23 7.08 -18.07
CA ILE A 39 -2.23 6.41 -19.37
C ILE A 39 -2.93 7.20 -20.46
N ALA A 40 -3.48 8.38 -20.14
CA ALA A 40 -4.08 9.21 -21.17
C ALA A 40 -3.08 9.81 -22.17
N GLU A 41 -1.79 9.81 -21.86
CA GLU A 41 -0.72 10.30 -22.73
C GLU A 41 -0.57 9.49 -24.03
N VAL A 42 -1.15 8.28 -24.11
CA VAL A 42 -0.91 7.31 -25.20
C VAL A 42 -2.18 6.73 -25.82
N MET A 43 -3.33 7.32 -25.48
CA MET A 43 -4.60 7.02 -26.12
C MET A 43 -4.91 8.08 -27.16
N ASP A 44 -5.57 7.69 -28.24
CA ASP A 44 -6.31 8.62 -29.08
C ASP A 44 -7.76 8.64 -28.62
N ILE A 45 -8.25 9.83 -28.31
CA ILE A 45 -9.66 10.06 -27.96
C ILE A 45 -10.24 10.95 -29.04
N ALA A 46 -11.16 10.40 -29.81
CA ALA A 46 -11.98 11.14 -30.76
C ALA A 46 -13.42 11.16 -30.26
N VAL A 47 -14.12 12.26 -30.50
CA VAL A 47 -15.56 12.35 -30.27
C VAL A 47 -16.22 12.48 -31.64
N ASP A 48 -17.20 11.63 -31.89
CA ASP A 48 -18.03 11.69 -33.10
C ASP A 48 -19.51 11.67 -32.68
N GLY A 49 -20.19 12.80 -32.90
CA GLY A 49 -21.57 13.01 -32.49
C GLY A 49 -21.79 12.75 -30.99
N LYS A 50 -22.50 11.67 -30.66
CA LYS A 50 -22.83 11.28 -29.28
C LYS A 50 -21.93 10.18 -28.70
N MET A 51 -20.83 9.84 -29.39
CA MET A 51 -19.92 8.77 -29.01
C MET A 51 -18.50 9.29 -28.80
N ALA A 52 -17.84 8.78 -27.77
CA ALA A 52 -16.38 8.89 -27.63
C ALA A 52 -15.74 7.57 -28.08
N HIS A 53 -14.78 7.67 -28.99
CA HIS A 53 -13.96 6.57 -29.47
C HIS A 53 -12.56 6.69 -28.86
N ILE A 54 -12.17 5.67 -28.11
CA ILE A 54 -10.88 5.57 -27.46
C ILE A 54 -10.09 4.47 -28.17
N GLU A 55 -9.02 4.86 -28.85
CA GLU A 55 -8.10 3.94 -29.49
C GLU A 55 -6.79 3.89 -28.71
N PHE A 56 -6.41 2.68 -28.30
CA PHE A 56 -5.11 2.44 -27.69
C PHE A 56 -4.10 2.21 -28.81
N ARG A 57 -3.28 3.23 -29.09
CA ARG A 57 -2.31 3.29 -30.21
C ARG A 57 -1.41 2.06 -30.30
N ASP A 58 -1.13 1.41 -29.16
CA ASP A 58 -0.07 0.42 -29.04
C ASP A 58 -0.53 -0.98 -28.62
N ALA A 59 -1.83 -1.29 -28.62
CA ALA A 59 -2.34 -2.59 -28.17
C ALA A 59 -2.35 -3.69 -29.26
N THR A 60 -1.18 -4.08 -29.78
CA THR A 60 -0.98 -5.30 -30.62
C THR A 60 -0.35 -6.44 -29.80
N PRO A 61 -0.48 -7.73 -30.19
CA PRO A 61 0.13 -8.85 -29.47
C PRO A 61 1.66 -8.72 -29.32
N GLU A 62 2.36 -8.23 -30.34
CA GLU A 62 3.80 -8.02 -30.32
C GLU A 62 4.17 -6.93 -29.32
N LYS A 63 3.47 -5.79 -29.37
CA LYS A 63 3.69 -4.68 -28.43
C LYS A 63 3.31 -5.06 -27.01
N HIS A 64 2.29 -5.90 -26.81
CA HIS A 64 1.93 -6.45 -25.50
C HIS A 64 3.06 -7.31 -24.92
N THR A 65 3.66 -8.18 -25.73
CA THR A 65 4.82 -8.99 -25.32
C THR A 65 6.00 -8.10 -24.94
N GLN A 66 6.30 -7.09 -25.76
CA GLN A 66 7.34 -6.10 -25.46
C GLN A 66 7.04 -5.30 -24.18
N ALA A 67 5.77 -4.97 -23.93
CA ALA A 67 5.37 -4.28 -22.70
C ALA A 67 5.64 -5.15 -21.47
N ILE A 68 5.37 -6.47 -21.51
CA ILE A 68 5.71 -7.37 -20.41
C ILE A 68 7.24 -7.39 -20.16
N GLU A 69 8.06 -7.43 -21.21
CA GLU A 69 9.51 -7.32 -21.04
C GLU A 69 9.94 -5.99 -20.42
N LYS A 70 9.32 -4.88 -20.84
CA LYS A 70 9.57 -3.55 -20.27
C LYS A 70 9.16 -3.47 -18.81
N LEU A 71 8.11 -4.18 -18.39
CA LEU A 71 7.71 -4.28 -16.98
C LEU A 71 8.84 -4.89 -16.15
N HIS A 72 9.39 -6.03 -16.59
CA HIS A 72 10.52 -6.68 -15.89
C HIS A 72 11.76 -5.80 -15.85
N LYS A 73 12.12 -5.18 -16.99
CA LYS A 73 13.24 -4.21 -17.06
C LYS A 73 12.99 -3.00 -16.14
N GLY A 74 11.77 -2.50 -16.08
CA GLY A 74 11.38 -1.38 -15.21
C GLY A 74 11.57 -1.73 -13.73
N ALA A 75 11.12 -2.92 -13.31
CA ALA A 75 11.32 -3.41 -11.95
C ALA A 75 12.81 -3.56 -11.60
N GLU A 76 13.62 -4.11 -12.50
CA GLU A 76 15.08 -4.22 -12.33
C GLU A 76 15.75 -2.84 -12.17
N LYS A 77 15.33 -1.86 -12.99
CA LYS A 77 15.82 -0.48 -12.88
C LYS A 77 15.43 0.16 -11.56
N ALA A 78 14.20 -0.06 -11.08
CA ALA A 78 13.74 0.44 -9.79
C ALA A 78 14.59 -0.14 -8.65
N GLN A 79 14.83 -1.46 -8.66
CA GLN A 79 15.68 -2.13 -7.66
C GLN A 79 17.11 -1.59 -7.64
N LYS A 80 17.63 -1.16 -8.80
CA LYS A 80 18.96 -0.51 -8.93
C LYS A 80 18.95 0.98 -8.57
N GLY A 81 17.85 1.53 -8.05
CA GLY A 81 17.70 2.95 -7.74
C GLY A 81 17.60 3.87 -8.96
N GLN A 82 17.50 3.32 -10.18
CA GLN A 82 17.38 4.10 -11.42
C GLN A 82 15.92 4.52 -11.66
N LEU A 83 15.34 5.22 -10.68
CA LEU A 83 13.90 5.48 -10.56
C LEU A 83 13.33 6.23 -11.77
N ALA A 84 14.03 7.23 -12.31
CA ALA A 84 13.58 7.96 -13.49
C ALA A 84 13.45 7.05 -14.73
N LYS A 85 14.40 6.12 -14.92
CA LYS A 85 14.34 5.14 -16.03
C LYS A 85 13.23 4.12 -15.80
N ALA A 86 13.05 3.67 -14.56
CA ALA A 86 11.96 2.76 -14.20
C ALA A 86 10.59 3.40 -14.47
N LEU A 87 10.39 4.66 -14.07
CA LEU A 87 9.15 5.39 -14.33
C LEU A 87 8.83 5.49 -15.82
N ASN A 88 9.81 5.78 -16.68
CA ASN A 88 9.61 5.81 -18.12
C ASN A 88 9.18 4.45 -18.66
N LEU A 89 9.84 3.38 -18.23
CA LEU A 89 9.48 2.02 -18.62
C LEU A 89 8.06 1.65 -18.16
N PHE A 90 7.68 1.99 -16.93
CA PHE A 90 6.31 1.74 -16.45
C PHE A 90 5.27 2.54 -17.22
N LYS A 91 5.55 3.79 -17.59
CA LYS A 91 4.67 4.57 -18.48
C LYS A 91 4.49 3.89 -19.84
N GLU A 92 5.57 3.40 -20.45
CA GLU A 92 5.50 2.65 -21.71
C GLU A 92 4.72 1.34 -21.57
N VAL A 93 4.82 0.65 -20.43
CA VAL A 93 4.00 -0.54 -20.15
C VAL A 93 2.53 -0.18 -20.08
N LEU A 94 2.21 0.82 -19.27
CA LEU A 94 0.85 1.26 -19.02
C LEU A 94 0.21 1.87 -20.28
N ALA A 95 1.02 2.30 -21.23
CA ALA A 95 0.54 2.75 -22.53
C ALA A 95 -0.05 1.62 -23.40
N VAL A 96 0.52 0.43 -23.27
CA VAL A 96 0.08 -0.76 -24.00
C VAL A 96 -0.94 -1.55 -23.19
N ILE A 97 -0.70 -1.66 -21.88
CA ILE A 97 -1.50 -2.42 -20.91
C ILE A 97 -1.97 -1.48 -19.79
N PRO A 98 -2.97 -0.63 -20.07
CA PRO A 98 -3.62 0.28 -19.12
C PRO A 98 -3.85 -0.27 -17.72
N GLU A 99 -4.34 -1.51 -17.63
CA GLU A 99 -4.81 -2.15 -16.41
C GLU A 99 -3.72 -2.94 -15.69
N ASN A 100 -2.46 -2.84 -16.13
CA ASN A 100 -1.37 -3.58 -15.50
C ASN A 100 -1.09 -3.07 -14.08
N LEU A 101 -1.62 -3.79 -13.09
CA LEU A 101 -1.52 -3.42 -11.67
C LEU A 101 -0.07 -3.41 -11.18
N ASP A 102 0.80 -4.30 -11.69
CA ASP A 102 2.21 -4.34 -11.32
C ASP A 102 2.96 -3.08 -11.73
N ALA A 103 2.77 -2.64 -12.98
CA ALA A 103 3.35 -1.40 -13.48
C ALA A 103 2.87 -0.20 -12.68
N ARG A 104 1.56 -0.10 -12.38
CA ARG A 104 1.01 0.98 -11.54
C ARG A 104 1.60 0.96 -10.12
N ARG A 105 1.63 -0.20 -9.46
CA ARG A 105 2.19 -0.34 -8.10
C ARG A 105 3.67 0.02 -8.06
N ASN A 106 4.46 -0.48 -9.00
CA ASN A 106 5.89 -0.19 -9.06
C ASN A 106 6.17 1.27 -9.42
N MET A 107 5.36 1.87 -10.28
CA MET A 107 5.41 3.30 -10.58
C MET A 107 5.09 4.16 -9.35
N ALA A 108 4.06 3.80 -8.58
CA ALA A 108 3.70 4.49 -7.35
C ALA A 108 4.80 4.36 -6.28
N LYS A 109 5.38 3.17 -6.10
CA LYS A 109 6.53 2.95 -5.21
C LYS A 109 7.74 3.79 -5.62
N ALA A 110 8.06 3.83 -6.92
CA ALA A 110 9.15 4.68 -7.43
C ALA A 110 8.88 6.17 -7.17
N TYR A 111 7.64 6.63 -7.24
CA TYR A 111 7.30 8.00 -6.81
C TYR A 111 7.45 8.23 -5.31
N LEU A 112 7.12 7.26 -4.46
CA LEU A 112 7.39 7.36 -3.01
C LEU A 112 8.88 7.49 -2.72
N GLU A 113 9.72 6.68 -3.37
CA GLU A 113 11.17 6.74 -3.19
C GLU A 113 11.76 8.07 -3.69
N LEU A 114 11.13 8.69 -4.68
CA LEU A 114 11.45 10.06 -5.14
C LEU A 114 10.79 11.16 -4.28
N ASN A 115 10.20 10.80 -3.14
CA ASN A 115 9.48 11.70 -2.23
C ASN A 115 8.30 12.46 -2.89
N ASN A 116 7.76 11.93 -4.00
CA ASN A 116 6.60 12.48 -4.67
C ASN A 116 5.31 11.81 -4.15
N ILE A 117 5.01 12.09 -2.89
CA ILE A 117 3.94 11.42 -2.13
C ILE A 117 2.58 11.57 -2.79
N GLU A 118 2.23 12.75 -3.31
CA GLU A 118 0.92 13.00 -3.93
C GLU A 118 0.70 12.19 -5.21
N LYS A 119 1.73 12.05 -6.06
CA LYS A 119 1.62 11.20 -7.26
C LYS A 119 1.50 9.73 -6.90
N ALA A 120 2.27 9.25 -5.92
CA ALA A 120 2.13 7.89 -5.41
C ALA A 120 0.72 7.64 -4.84
N LYS A 121 0.26 8.57 -3.99
CA LYS A 121 -1.14 8.85 -3.59
C LYS A 121 -2.14 8.40 -4.63
N LYS A 122 -2.17 9.22 -5.67
CA LYS A 122 -3.11 9.10 -6.78
C LYS A 122 -3.04 7.72 -7.44
N ILE A 123 -1.84 7.23 -7.75
CA ILE A 123 -1.69 5.96 -8.47
C ILE A 123 -2.10 4.77 -7.59
N PHE A 124 -1.82 4.77 -6.28
CA PHE A 124 -2.30 3.70 -5.40
C PHE A 124 -3.83 3.70 -5.28
N HIS A 125 -4.48 4.87 -5.26
CA HIS A 125 -5.94 4.92 -5.35
C HIS A 125 -6.46 4.38 -6.69
N GLU A 126 -5.80 4.70 -7.81
CA GLU A 126 -6.14 4.13 -9.13
C GLU A 126 -5.96 2.59 -9.15
N VAL A 127 -4.99 2.05 -8.41
CA VAL A 127 -4.83 0.58 -8.23
C VAL A 127 -6.01 0.01 -7.44
N LEU A 128 -6.39 0.62 -6.32
CA LEU A 128 -7.54 0.16 -5.52
C LEU A 128 -8.89 0.34 -6.23
N GLN A 129 -9.00 1.28 -7.18
CA GLN A 129 -10.17 1.40 -8.03
C GLN A 129 -10.30 0.21 -9.00
N LEU A 130 -9.18 -0.29 -9.53
CA LEU A 130 -9.17 -1.47 -10.41
C LEU A 130 -9.26 -2.78 -9.64
N ASN A 131 -8.60 -2.85 -8.48
CA ASN A 131 -8.58 -4.01 -7.60
C ASN A 131 -8.74 -3.56 -6.14
N PRO A 132 -9.98 -3.53 -5.62
CA PRO A 132 -10.26 -3.07 -4.25
C PRO A 132 -9.56 -3.86 -3.15
N THR A 133 -9.11 -5.07 -3.42
CA THR A 133 -8.43 -5.95 -2.45
C THR A 133 -6.93 -6.02 -2.71
N ASP A 134 -6.35 -5.06 -3.44
CA ASP A 134 -4.92 -5.04 -3.70
C ASP A 134 -4.10 -4.76 -2.43
N HIS A 135 -3.54 -5.82 -1.89
CA HIS A 135 -2.74 -5.81 -0.68
C HIS A 135 -1.59 -4.79 -0.71
N GLY A 136 -0.85 -4.74 -1.83
CA GLY A 136 0.32 -3.88 -1.97
C GLY A 136 -0.04 -2.40 -1.97
N ALA A 137 -1.13 -2.04 -2.66
CA ALA A 137 -1.60 -0.66 -2.71
C ALA A 137 -2.20 -0.20 -1.37
N ALA A 138 -3.01 -1.03 -0.72
CA ALA A 138 -3.63 -0.67 0.55
C ALA A 138 -2.57 -0.55 1.68
N ILE A 139 -1.58 -1.46 1.78
CA ILE A 139 -0.45 -1.27 2.73
C ILE A 139 0.28 0.05 2.43
N SER A 140 0.55 0.35 1.16
CA SER A 140 1.29 1.56 0.78
C SER A 140 0.52 2.83 1.18
N LEU A 141 -0.79 2.87 0.93
CA LEU A 141 -1.64 3.98 1.38
C LEU A 141 -1.68 4.07 2.91
N GLY A 142 -1.87 2.96 3.62
CA GLY A 142 -1.85 2.93 5.07
C GLY A 142 -0.54 3.52 5.64
N ASN A 143 0.60 3.13 5.06
CA ASN A 143 1.91 3.66 5.44
C ASN A 143 2.05 5.16 5.17
N ILE A 144 1.55 5.65 4.03
CA ILE A 144 1.60 7.08 3.69
C ILE A 144 0.76 7.88 4.70
N TYR A 145 -0.47 7.46 4.96
CA TYR A 145 -1.33 8.14 5.93
C TYR A 145 -0.75 8.11 7.34
N ALA A 146 -0.15 6.99 7.76
CA ALA A 146 0.47 6.88 9.08
C ALA A 146 1.71 7.78 9.22
N ARG A 147 2.62 7.76 8.23
CA ARG A 147 3.97 8.34 8.37
C ARG A 147 4.13 9.73 7.79
N ASN A 148 3.43 10.03 6.69
CA ASN A 148 3.59 11.31 5.98
C ASN A 148 2.51 12.32 6.38
N GLU A 149 1.29 11.86 6.68
CA GLU A 149 0.15 12.74 6.99
C GLU A 149 -0.26 12.68 8.47
N ASN A 150 0.27 11.73 9.24
CA ASN A 150 -0.13 11.48 10.63
C ASN A 150 -1.65 11.29 10.80
N ASN A 151 -2.32 10.78 9.76
CA ASN A 151 -3.75 10.49 9.76
C ASN A 151 -3.97 9.03 10.13
N LEU A 152 -3.97 8.78 11.45
CA LEU A 152 -4.01 7.42 12.00
C LEU A 152 -5.34 6.70 11.75
N ASP A 153 -6.44 7.43 11.57
CA ASP A 153 -7.75 6.83 11.25
C ASP A 153 -7.77 6.26 9.83
N VAL A 154 -7.30 7.04 8.86
CA VAL A 154 -7.24 6.57 7.47
C VAL A 154 -6.20 5.46 7.31
N ALA A 155 -5.07 5.55 8.01
CA ALA A 155 -4.10 4.47 8.05
C ALA A 155 -4.70 3.16 8.60
N ALA A 156 -5.44 3.26 9.70
CA ALA A 156 -6.13 2.13 10.31
C ALA A 156 -7.12 1.47 9.35
N PHE A 157 -7.90 2.28 8.63
CA PHE A 157 -8.84 1.78 7.61
C PHE A 157 -8.13 0.90 6.56
N TYR A 158 -7.01 1.36 5.99
CA TYR A 158 -6.30 0.60 4.97
C TYR A 158 -5.62 -0.66 5.52
N TYR A 159 -5.08 -0.61 6.73
CA TYR A 159 -4.52 -1.81 7.38
C TYR A 159 -5.61 -2.84 7.71
N ASP A 160 -6.78 -2.39 8.17
CA ASP A 160 -7.93 -3.24 8.44
C ASP A 160 -8.41 -3.94 7.16
N LEU A 161 -8.57 -3.18 6.06
CA LEU A 161 -8.94 -3.70 4.74
C LEU A 161 -7.96 -4.79 4.28
N CYS A 162 -6.66 -4.59 4.43
CA CYS A 162 -5.68 -5.60 4.07
C CYS A 162 -5.80 -6.87 4.92
N LEU A 163 -5.93 -6.74 6.25
CA LEU A 163 -6.01 -7.91 7.14
C LEU A 163 -7.33 -8.68 7.01
N GLN A 164 -8.41 -8.05 6.53
CA GLN A 164 -9.64 -8.76 6.19
C GLN A 164 -9.44 -9.81 5.09
N HIS A 165 -8.52 -9.55 4.15
CA HIS A 165 -8.20 -10.47 3.03
C HIS A 165 -6.93 -11.28 3.26
N HIS A 166 -6.01 -10.79 4.10
CA HIS A 166 -4.74 -11.43 4.43
C HIS A 166 -4.55 -11.51 5.96
N PRO A 167 -5.39 -12.30 6.65
CA PRO A 167 -5.39 -12.36 8.12
C PRO A 167 -4.07 -12.91 8.71
N ASP A 168 -3.28 -13.62 7.90
CA ASP A 168 -2.01 -14.22 8.33
C ASP A 168 -0.79 -13.31 8.09
N ASP A 169 -0.97 -12.07 7.59
CA ASP A 169 0.14 -11.12 7.46
C ASP A 169 0.57 -10.61 8.85
N ALA A 170 1.51 -11.34 9.46
CA ALA A 170 2.05 -11.03 10.77
C ALA A 170 2.77 -9.66 10.82
N MET A 171 3.40 -9.24 9.73
CA MET A 171 4.11 -7.97 9.67
C MET A 171 3.12 -6.80 9.64
N LEU A 172 2.07 -6.90 8.82
CA LEU A 172 1.01 -5.91 8.78
C LEU A 172 0.25 -5.86 10.12
N ALA A 173 -0.08 -7.00 10.71
CA ALA A 173 -0.71 -7.05 12.03
C ALA A 173 0.14 -6.35 13.10
N CYS A 174 1.47 -6.54 13.06
CA CYS A 174 2.39 -5.84 13.97
C CYS A 174 2.41 -4.32 13.73
N ASN A 175 2.46 -3.88 12.46
CA ASN A 175 2.43 -2.46 12.11
C ASN A 175 1.10 -1.80 12.53
N TYR A 176 -0.01 -2.50 12.32
CA TYR A 176 -1.33 -2.03 12.72
C TYR A 176 -1.46 -1.98 14.26
N ALA A 177 -0.92 -2.96 14.97
CA ALA A 177 -0.88 -2.96 16.43
C ALA A 177 -0.13 -1.74 16.97
N ALA A 178 1.03 -1.42 16.39
CA ALA A 178 1.80 -0.22 16.75
C ALA A 178 1.02 1.07 16.47
N LEU A 179 0.29 1.14 15.35
CA LEU A 179 -0.60 2.27 15.04
C LEU A 179 -1.72 2.40 16.09
N MET A 180 -2.36 1.29 16.49
CA MET A 180 -3.41 1.28 17.52
C MET A 180 -2.88 1.69 18.88
N LEU A 181 -1.65 1.26 19.22
CA LEU A 181 -0.98 1.71 20.44
C LEU A 181 -0.76 3.23 20.43
N GLN A 182 -0.31 3.79 19.31
CA GLN A 182 -0.14 5.24 19.16
C GLN A 182 -1.47 6.01 19.27
N LYS A 183 -2.58 5.42 18.79
CA LYS A 183 -3.93 5.99 18.93
C LYS A 183 -4.51 5.86 20.36
N GLY A 184 -3.88 5.09 21.25
CA GLY A 184 -4.43 4.76 22.57
C GLY A 184 -5.47 3.65 22.56
N GLU A 185 -5.66 2.96 21.44
CA GLU A 185 -6.60 1.84 21.27
C GLU A 185 -5.97 0.53 21.77
N PHE A 186 -5.70 0.46 23.07
CA PHE A 186 -4.86 -0.58 23.68
C PHE A 186 -5.43 -1.99 23.52
N GLN A 187 -6.75 -2.17 23.63
CA GLN A 187 -7.38 -3.48 23.48
C GLN A 187 -7.19 -4.02 22.05
N LYS A 188 -7.36 -3.16 21.03
CA LYS A 188 -7.16 -3.55 19.64
C LYS A 188 -5.68 -3.82 19.34
N ALA A 189 -4.78 -3.01 19.88
CA ALA A 189 -3.34 -3.23 19.78
C ALA A 189 -2.93 -4.59 20.36
N GLU A 190 -3.43 -4.95 21.55
CA GLU A 190 -3.15 -6.25 22.18
C GLU A 190 -3.59 -7.43 21.29
N VAL A 191 -4.80 -7.37 20.72
CA VAL A 191 -5.31 -8.41 19.81
C VAL A 191 -4.40 -8.55 18.57
N LEU A 192 -4.03 -7.43 17.95
CA LEU A 192 -3.21 -7.41 16.75
C LEU A 192 -1.77 -7.90 17.01
N PHE A 193 -1.17 -7.53 18.14
CA PHE A 193 0.14 -8.07 18.52
C PHE A 193 0.09 -9.58 18.73
N LYS A 194 -0.95 -10.09 19.40
CA LYS A 194 -1.15 -11.54 19.57
C LYS A 194 -1.35 -12.26 18.23
N GLN A 195 -2.07 -11.65 17.29
CA GLN A 195 -2.22 -12.16 15.92
C GLN A 195 -0.86 -12.23 15.20
N ALA A 196 -0.06 -11.15 15.25
CA ALA A 196 1.27 -11.11 14.65
C ALA A 196 2.23 -12.16 15.25
N ILE A 197 2.17 -12.37 16.57
CA ILE A 197 2.92 -13.41 17.27
C ILE A 197 2.54 -14.80 16.76
N LYS A 198 1.23 -15.08 16.63
CA LYS A 198 0.72 -16.37 16.15
C LYS A 198 1.12 -16.65 14.69
N GLY A 199 1.09 -15.62 13.84
CA GLY A 199 1.36 -15.76 12.40
C GLY A 199 2.84 -15.89 12.04
N GLY A 200 3.76 -15.29 12.80
CA GLY A 200 5.17 -15.23 12.38
C GLY A 200 6.22 -15.15 13.47
N ASN A 201 5.86 -15.22 14.77
CA ASN A 201 6.79 -15.02 15.89
C ASN A 201 7.68 -13.76 15.70
N MET A 202 7.09 -12.62 15.36
CA MET A 202 7.84 -11.39 15.08
C MET A 202 8.40 -10.78 16.39
N PRO A 203 9.72 -10.54 16.52
CA PRO A 203 10.31 -9.89 17.70
C PRO A 203 9.62 -8.56 18.08
N ASN A 204 9.30 -7.74 17.08
CA ASN A 204 8.62 -6.46 17.28
C ASN A 204 7.22 -6.62 17.90
N ALA A 205 6.53 -7.73 17.59
CA ALA A 205 5.19 -7.96 18.13
C ALA A 205 5.24 -8.38 19.60
N TYR A 206 6.22 -9.22 19.98
CA TYR A 206 6.47 -9.55 21.39
C TYR A 206 6.86 -8.30 22.19
N TYR A 207 7.80 -7.51 21.67
CA TYR A 207 8.26 -6.32 22.35
C TYR A 207 7.16 -5.25 22.47
N GLY A 208 6.39 -5.00 21.41
CA GLY A 208 5.25 -4.08 21.46
C GLY A 208 4.17 -4.51 22.45
N LEU A 209 3.86 -5.81 22.51
CA LEU A 209 2.93 -6.34 23.51
C LEU A 209 3.46 -6.22 24.94
N ALA A 210 4.75 -6.46 25.14
CA ALA A 210 5.40 -6.26 26.44
C ALA A 210 5.30 -4.79 26.88
N LEU A 211 5.64 -3.83 26.00
CA LEU A 211 5.49 -2.40 26.30
C LEU A 211 4.05 -2.04 26.67
N LEU A 212 3.07 -2.54 25.93
CA LEU A 212 1.65 -2.34 26.24
C LEU A 212 1.30 -2.85 27.65
N TYR A 213 1.75 -4.06 28.01
CA TYR A 213 1.53 -4.59 29.36
C TYR A 213 2.29 -3.83 30.45
N ARG A 214 3.47 -3.28 30.15
CA ARG A 214 4.22 -2.43 31.08
C ARG A 214 3.46 -1.13 31.37
N MET A 215 2.91 -0.50 30.32
CA MET A 215 2.10 0.72 30.43
C MET A 215 0.81 0.49 31.21
N ALA A 216 0.22 -0.70 31.08
CA ALA A 216 -0.98 -1.12 31.80
C ALA A 216 -0.70 -1.69 33.21
N ASP A 217 0.55 -1.62 33.69
CA ASP A 217 1.00 -2.19 34.97
C ASP A 217 0.73 -3.70 35.15
N LYS A 218 0.61 -4.42 34.04
CA LYS A 218 0.43 -5.89 34.00
C LYS A 218 1.78 -6.59 33.98
N LEU A 219 2.55 -6.45 35.06
CA LEU A 219 3.96 -6.87 35.11
C LEU A 219 4.17 -8.38 34.88
N ASP A 220 3.29 -9.24 35.37
CA ASP A 220 3.41 -10.69 35.15
C ASP A 220 3.15 -11.08 33.69
N ALA A 221 2.18 -10.42 33.03
CA ALA A 221 1.90 -10.64 31.61
C ALA A 221 3.06 -10.12 30.74
N ASN A 222 3.60 -8.94 31.08
CA ASN A 222 4.81 -8.41 30.45
C ASN A 222 5.97 -9.42 30.53
N LYS A 223 6.28 -9.90 31.74
CA LYS A 223 7.35 -10.88 31.98
C LYS A 223 7.15 -12.15 31.15
N SER A 224 5.94 -12.70 31.17
CA SER A 224 5.60 -13.93 30.45
C SER A 224 5.78 -13.80 28.93
N VAL A 225 5.40 -12.65 28.35
CA VAL A 225 5.59 -12.37 26.91
C VAL A 225 7.06 -12.33 26.54
N LEU A 226 7.90 -11.67 27.34
CA LEU A 226 9.34 -11.56 27.09
C LEU A 226 10.04 -12.92 27.23
N GLU A 227 9.70 -13.72 28.25
CA GLU A 227 10.21 -15.08 28.41
C GLU A 227 9.83 -15.96 27.20
N THR A 228 8.58 -15.86 26.75
CA THR A 228 8.11 -16.57 25.56
C THR A 228 8.89 -16.17 24.31
N MET A 229 9.17 -14.88 24.14
CA MET A 229 9.99 -14.36 23.04
C MET A 229 11.39 -14.98 23.04
N PHE A 230 12.08 -15.00 24.20
CA PHE A 230 13.44 -15.52 24.30
C PHE A 230 13.53 -17.03 24.06
N VAL A 231 12.48 -17.78 24.41
CA VAL A 231 12.39 -19.22 24.13
C VAL A 231 12.13 -19.49 22.65
N ARG A 232 11.17 -18.78 22.04
CA ARG A 232 10.74 -19.03 20.65
C ARG A 232 11.66 -18.43 19.61
N ILE A 233 12.38 -17.37 19.97
CA ILE A 233 13.31 -16.66 19.09
C ILE A 233 14.68 -16.61 19.78
N PRO A 234 15.42 -17.73 19.84
CA PRO A 234 16.77 -17.71 20.36
C PRO A 234 17.64 -16.68 19.63
N GLN A 235 18.52 -16.01 20.36
CA GLN A 235 19.38 -14.96 19.80
C GLN A 235 20.20 -15.45 18.59
N GLN A 236 20.55 -16.75 18.55
CA GLN A 236 21.32 -17.37 17.47
C GLN A 236 20.53 -17.49 16.16
N THR A 237 19.19 -17.55 16.23
CA THR A 237 18.30 -17.64 15.06
C THR A 237 17.76 -16.27 14.63
N LEU A 238 18.17 -15.20 15.33
CA LEU A 238 17.67 -13.85 15.12
C LEU A 238 18.32 -13.20 13.89
N ALA A 239 17.50 -12.71 12.95
CA ALA A 239 18.00 -11.89 11.86
C ALA A 239 18.60 -10.57 12.41
N LYS A 240 19.67 -10.09 11.76
CA LYS A 240 20.42 -8.90 12.22
C LYS A 240 19.55 -7.67 12.44
N GLU A 241 18.53 -7.47 11.60
CA GLU A 241 17.58 -6.36 11.70
C GLU A 241 16.80 -6.32 13.02
N TYR A 242 16.62 -7.46 13.69
CA TYR A 242 15.90 -7.55 14.97
C TYR A 242 16.82 -7.49 16.20
N ALA A 243 18.14 -7.38 16.02
CA ALA A 243 19.08 -7.37 17.13
C ALA A 243 18.83 -6.21 18.12
N GLY A 244 18.45 -5.04 17.62
CA GLY A 244 18.10 -3.87 18.45
C GLY A 244 16.89 -4.15 19.33
N ILE A 245 15.78 -4.60 18.72
CA ILE A 245 14.54 -4.93 19.44
C ILE A 245 14.76 -6.03 20.48
N TYR A 246 15.59 -7.03 20.16
CA TYR A 246 15.92 -8.10 21.10
C TYR A 246 16.73 -7.58 22.30
N ALA A 247 17.61 -6.60 22.10
CA ALA A 247 18.36 -5.96 23.18
C ALA A 247 17.43 -5.10 24.06
N GLU A 248 16.52 -4.33 23.46
CA GLU A 248 15.52 -3.56 24.20
C GLU A 248 14.62 -4.47 25.05
N ALA A 249 14.16 -5.59 24.48
CA ALA A 249 13.39 -6.60 25.21
C ALA A 249 14.15 -7.15 26.43
N LYS A 250 15.46 -7.39 26.31
CA LYS A 250 16.31 -7.82 27.43
C LYS A 250 16.43 -6.75 28.52
N ASN A 251 16.59 -5.49 28.12
CA ASN A 251 16.67 -4.38 29.06
C ASN A 251 15.37 -4.24 29.85
N LEU A 252 14.23 -4.24 29.15
CA LEU A 252 12.90 -4.20 29.76
C LEU A 252 12.69 -5.37 30.75
N TYR A 253 13.11 -6.59 30.38
CA TYR A 253 13.04 -7.76 31.27
C TYR A 253 13.91 -7.59 32.52
N SER A 254 15.10 -7.00 32.39
CA SER A 254 16.02 -6.80 33.51
C SER A 254 15.50 -5.78 34.53
N GLU A 255 14.74 -4.76 34.09
CA GLU A 255 14.16 -3.74 34.95
C GLU A 255 13.08 -4.33 35.87
N LEU A 256 12.23 -5.22 35.36
CA LEU A 256 11.21 -5.93 36.16
C LEU A 256 11.80 -6.70 37.36
N SER A 257 13.02 -7.24 37.18
CA SER A 257 13.71 -8.00 38.22
C SER A 257 14.27 -7.12 39.34
N LYS A 258 14.46 -5.82 39.06
CA LYS A 258 14.91 -4.81 40.02
C LYS A 258 13.74 -4.20 40.78
N GLU A 259 12.60 -4.02 40.12
CA GLU A 259 11.38 -3.46 40.71
C GLU A 259 10.78 -4.33 41.83
N LYS A 260 10.94 -5.66 41.78
CA LYS A 260 10.50 -6.57 42.87
C LYS A 260 11.37 -6.52 44.15
N LYS A 261 12.45 -5.73 44.19
CA LYS A 261 13.38 -5.64 45.34
C LYS A 261 13.16 -4.42 46.24
N HIS A 262 12.09 -3.66 46.04
CA HIS A 262 11.66 -2.56 46.91
C HIS A 262 10.22 -2.81 47.38
#